data_AF-A0A558ART2-F1
#
_entry.id   AF-A0A558ART2-F1
#
_cell.length_a   1.000
_cell.length_b   1.000
_cell.length_c   1.000
_cell.angle_alpha   90.00
_cell.angle_beta   90.00
_cell.angle_gamma   90.00
#
_symmetry.space_group_name_H-M   'P 1'
#
loop_
_entity.id
_entity.type
_entity.pdbx_description
1 polymer ?
#
loop_
_entity_poly.entity_id
_entity_poly.type
_entity_poly.pdbx_seq_one_letter_code
_entity_poly.pdbx_strand_id
1 'polypeptide(L)'
;MGRRIINSAAASLVTTLAVLTVSFLILLFSSAEIDRRTGYFGAIFFEGIPTSPDAFNMTFGISNIMPVIFTFIALTVTYYFILRLFSKKG
;
A
#
# COMPACT_ATOMS: atom_id res chain seq x y z
N MET A 1 -23.92 -2.15 15.18
CA MET A 1 -22.48 -2.13 15.49
C MET A 1 -21.67 -2.90 14.43
N GLY A 2 -21.88 -4.22 14.27
CA GLY A 2 -21.05 -5.09 13.42
C GLY A 2 -20.95 -4.69 11.94
N ARG A 3 -22.07 -4.35 11.27
CA ARG A 3 -22.06 -3.95 9.84
C ARG A 3 -21.16 -2.74 9.54
N ARG A 4 -21.09 -1.76 10.47
CA ARG A 4 -20.24 -0.57 10.28
C ARG A 4 -18.76 -0.91 10.37
N ILE A 5 -18.39 -1.82 11.27
CA ILE A 5 -17.01 -2.29 11.42
C ILE A 5 -16.58 -3.04 10.17
N ILE A 6 -17.41 -3.95 9.68
CA ILE A 6 -17.15 -4.71 8.44
C ILE A 6 -16.98 -3.76 7.25
N ASN A 7 -17.88 -2.79 7.08
CA ASN A 7 -17.79 -1.84 5.98
C ASN A 7 -16.53 -0.95 6.10
N SER A 8 -16.15 -0.54 7.31
CA SER A 8 -14.94 0.25 7.54
C SER A 8 -13.68 -0.55 7.22
N ALA A 9 -13.64 -1.82 7.63
CA ALA A 9 -12.53 -2.74 7.37
C ALA A 9 -12.41 -3.10 5.88
N ALA A 10 -13.53 -3.30 5.18
CA ALA A 10 -13.52 -3.54 3.74
C ALA A 10 -13.03 -2.30 2.97
N ALA A 11 -13.54 -1.11 3.32
CA ALA A 11 -13.12 0.14 2.70
C ALA A 11 -11.63 0.42 2.96
N SER A 12 -11.13 0.22 4.19
CA SER A 12 -9.72 0.42 4.52
C SER A 12 -8.81 -0.58 3.81
N LEU A 13 -9.23 -1.83 3.65
CA LEU A 13 -8.48 -2.84 2.89
C LEU A 13 -8.32 -2.41 1.44
N VAL A 14 -9.42 -2.06 0.78
CA VAL A 14 -9.41 -1.61 -0.62
C VAL A 14 -8.54 -0.37 -0.79
N THR A 15 -8.70 0.64 0.08
CA THR A 15 -7.87 1.85 0.03
C THR A 15 -6.39 1.55 0.28
N THR A 16 -6.06 0.67 1.22
CA THR A 16 -4.66 0.27 1.49
C THR A 16 -4.04 -0.41 0.28
N LEU A 17 -4.76 -1.32 -0.35
CA LEU A 17 -4.32 -1.99 -1.58
C LEU A 17 -4.15 -1.00 -2.74
N ALA A 18 -5.10 -0.07 -2.92
CA ALA A 18 -5.00 0.95 -3.96
C ALA A 18 -3.76 1.84 -3.76
N VAL A 19 -3.49 2.29 -2.53
CA VAL A 19 -2.30 3.11 -2.23
C VAL A 19 -1.02 2.30 -2.44
N LEU A 20 -0.99 1.02 -2.06
CA LEU A 20 0.14 0.13 -2.33
C LEU A 20 0.39 -0.03 -3.84
N THR A 21 -0.66 -0.25 -4.63
CA THR A 21 -0.57 -0.35 -6.09
C THR A 21 -0.04 0.93 -6.70
N VAL A 22 -0.58 2.09 -6.31
CA VAL A 22 -0.09 3.38 -6.80
C VAL A 22 1.36 3.61 -6.40
N SER A 23 1.73 3.30 -5.16
CA SER A 23 3.12 3.42 -4.68
C SER A 23 4.06 2.53 -5.48
N PHE A 24 3.62 1.32 -5.82
CA PHE A 24 4.39 0.40 -6.66
C PHE A 24 4.55 0.92 -8.08
N LEU A 25 3.49 1.45 -8.70
CA LEU A 25 3.57 2.05 -10.03
C LEU A 25 4.51 3.25 -10.06
N ILE A 26 4.45 4.13 -9.06
CA ILE A 26 5.39 5.24 -8.92
C ILE A 26 6.82 4.73 -8.83
N LEU A 27 7.04 3.65 -8.09
CA LEU A 27 8.35 3.06 -7.90
C LEU A 27 8.88 2.35 -9.15
N LEU A 28 7.99 1.77 -9.96
CA LEU A 28 8.33 1.18 -11.25
C LEU A 28 8.85 2.25 -12.23
N PHE A 29 8.19 3.40 -12.27
CA PHE A 29 8.50 4.51 -13.18
C PHE A 29 9.46 5.55 -12.60
N SER A 30 9.89 5.42 -11.33
CA SER A 30 10.92 6.33 -10.81
C SER A 30 12.22 6.09 -11.57
N SER A 31 12.85 7.14 -12.05
CA SER A 31 14.12 7.03 -12.78
C SER A 31 15.27 6.92 -11.78
N ALA A 32 16.21 5.98 -11.98
CA ALA A 32 17.63 6.32 -12.18
C ALA A 32 18.66 5.29 -11.69
N GLU A 33 18.35 4.33 -10.81
CA GLU A 33 19.40 3.47 -10.23
C GLU A 33 19.18 1.99 -10.51
N ILE A 34 20.23 1.36 -11.05
CA ILE A 34 20.39 -0.09 -11.20
C ILE A 34 20.67 -0.64 -9.80
N ASP A 35 19.66 -0.59 -8.93
CA ASP A 35 19.78 -1.00 -7.53
C ASP A 35 18.40 -1.21 -6.89
N ARG A 36 18.40 -1.70 -5.65
CA ARG A 36 17.19 -1.94 -4.86
C ARG A 36 16.53 -0.64 -4.43
N ARG A 37 15.34 -0.37 -4.95
CA ARG A 37 14.50 0.77 -4.61
C ARG A 37 13.39 0.33 -3.66
N THR A 38 13.04 1.20 -2.71
CA THR A 38 11.97 0.94 -1.75
C THR A 38 10.94 2.06 -1.74
N GLY A 39 9.70 1.71 -1.43
CA GLY A 39 8.56 2.61 -1.44
C GLY A 39 7.58 2.27 -0.34
N TYR A 40 6.59 3.14 -0.14
CA TYR A 40 5.55 2.97 0.88
C TYR A 40 6.16 2.68 2.28
N PHE A 41 6.98 3.60 2.76
CA PHE A 41 7.71 3.47 4.04
C PHE A 41 8.59 2.22 4.14
N GLY A 42 9.20 1.81 3.02
CA GLY A 42 10.05 0.62 2.95
C GLY A 42 9.28 -0.71 2.94
N ALA A 43 7.96 -0.67 2.79
CA ALA A 43 7.15 -1.88 2.75
C ALA A 43 7.31 -2.65 1.44
N ILE A 44 7.34 -1.92 0.32
CA ILE A 44 7.51 -2.50 -1.01
C ILE A 44 8.91 -2.21 -1.53
N PHE A 45 9.42 -3.14 -2.33
CA PHE A 45 10.70 -2.99 -3.00
C PHE A 45 10.63 -3.40 -4.47
N PHE A 46 11.55 -2.86 -5.26
CA PHE A 46 11.85 -3.25 -6.62
C PHE A 46 13.37 -3.28 -6.78
N GLU A 47 13.88 -4.32 -7.40
CA GLU A 47 15.30 -4.52 -7.60
C GLU A 47 15.51 -4.99 -9.04
N GLY A 48 16.27 -4.22 -9.81
CA GLY A 48 16.62 -4.54 -11.19
C GLY A 48 18.10 -4.94 -11.26
N ILE A 49 18.37 -6.20 -11.57
CA ILE A 49 19.73 -6.73 -11.71
C ILE A 49 19.99 -6.97 -13.21
N PRO A 50 20.98 -6.31 -13.83
CA PRO A 50 21.34 -6.56 -15.22
C PRO A 50 21.91 -7.97 -15.34
N THR A 51 21.34 -8.79 -16.22
CA THR A 51 21.81 -10.15 -16.50
C THR A 51 22.62 -10.24 -17.79
N SER A 52 22.44 -9.29 -18.70
CA SER A 52 23.28 -9.09 -19.90
C SER A 52 23.09 -7.65 -20.42
N PRO A 53 23.83 -7.19 -21.45
CA PRO A 53 23.65 -5.84 -22.02
C PRO A 53 22.20 -5.52 -22.44
N ASP A 54 21.45 -6.56 -22.84
CA ASP A 54 20.08 -6.44 -23.37
C ASP A 54 19.02 -7.11 -22.47
N ALA A 55 19.42 -7.65 -21.31
CA ALA A 55 18.52 -8.36 -20.40
C ALA A 55 18.62 -7.84 -18.96
N PHE A 56 17.46 -7.60 -18.36
CA PHE A 56 17.32 -7.23 -16.96
C PHE A 56 16.43 -8.26 -16.25
N ASN A 57 16.92 -8.78 -15.12
CA ASN A 57 16.06 -9.47 -14.17
C ASN A 57 15.45 -8.45 -13.21
N MET A 58 14.14 -8.57 -12.98
CA MET A 58 13.40 -7.72 -12.07
C MET A 58 12.84 -8.56 -10.93
N THR A 59 13.13 -8.17 -9.70
CA THR A 59 12.53 -8.75 -8.50
C THR A 59 11.74 -7.66 -7.78
N PHE A 60 10.50 -7.96 -7.40
CA PHE A 60 9.68 -7.03 -6.62
C PHE A 60 8.89 -7.79 -5.55
N GLY A 61 8.50 -7.08 -4.49
CA GLY A 61 7.71 -7.69 -3.44
C GLY A 61 7.55 -6.81 -2.21
N ILE A 62 7.19 -7.46 -1.11
CA ILE A 62 7.03 -6.83 0.20
C ILE A 62 8.25 -7.19 1.06
N SER A 63 9.01 -6.17 1.48
CA SER A 63 10.13 -6.32 2.41
C SER A 63 9.73 -6.11 3.87
N ASN A 64 8.72 -5.28 4.13
CA ASN A 64 8.23 -5.00 5.46
C ASN A 64 6.72 -4.82 5.46
N ILE A 65 5.98 -5.76 6.08
CA ILE A 65 4.52 -5.69 6.09
C ILE A 65 3.97 -4.70 7.15
N MET A 66 4.79 -4.24 8.09
CA MET A 66 4.33 -3.42 9.20
C MET A 66 3.68 -2.09 8.76
N PRO A 67 4.25 -1.31 7.82
CA PRO A 67 3.58 -0.10 7.34
C PRO A 67 2.21 -0.38 6.70
N VAL A 68 2.03 -1.53 6.05
CA VAL A 68 0.75 -1.96 5.48
C VAL A 68 -0.29 -2.17 6.57
N ILE A 69 0.09 -2.90 7.62
CA ILE A 69 -0.79 -3.17 8.77
C ILE A 69 -1.17 -1.87 9.48
N PHE A 70 -0.21 -0.98 9.71
CA PHE A 70 -0.48 0.31 10.34
C PHE A 70 -1.43 1.18 9.53
N THR A 71 -1.23 1.29 8.20
CA THR A 71 -2.16 2.04 7.34
C THR A 71 -3.56 1.41 7.38
N PHE A 72 -3.66 0.08 7.29
CA PHE A 72 -4.94 -0.60 7.34
C PHE A 72 -5.69 -0.33 8.65
N ILE A 73 -5.01 -0.42 9.80
CA ILE A 73 -5.62 -0.14 11.11
C ILE A 73 -6.02 1.33 11.20
N ALA A 74 -5.13 2.26 10.82
CA ALA A 74 -5.39 3.70 10.85
C ALA A 74 -6.60 4.08 9.98
N LEU A 75 -6.70 3.55 8.76
CA LEU A 75 -7.83 3.78 7.87
C LEU A 75 -9.12 3.15 8.39
N THR A 76 -9.05 1.95 8.97
CA THR A 76 -10.22 1.28 9.56
C THR A 76 -10.81 2.12 10.69
N VAL A 77 -9.95 2.61 11.60
CA VAL A 77 -10.35 3.49 12.70
C VAL A 77 -10.93 4.79 12.16
N THR A 78 -10.27 5.39 11.18
CA THR A 78 -10.72 6.64 10.54
C THR A 78 -12.10 6.48 9.90
N TYR A 79 -12.30 5.47 9.07
CA TYR A 79 -13.60 5.21 8.43
C TYR A 79 -14.68 4.87 9.44
N TYR A 80 -14.35 4.14 10.52
CA TYR A 80 -15.30 3.88 11.59
C TYR A 80 -15.81 5.16 12.24
N PHE A 81 -14.91 6.09 12.60
CA PHE A 81 -15.30 7.37 13.19
C PHE A 81 -16.10 8.24 12.22
N ILE A 82 -15.70 8.28 10.95
CA ILE A 82 -16.43 8.99 9.89
C ILE A 82 -17.87 8.46 9.80
N LEU A 83 -18.05 7.15 9.62
CA LEU A 83 -19.39 6.54 9.53
C LEU A 83 -20.22 6.76 10.80
N ARG A 84 -19.58 6.77 11.98
CA ARG A 84 -20.25 7.07 13.25
C ARG A 84 -20.75 8.52 13.31
N LEU A 85 -19.97 9.48 12.84
CA LEU A 85 -20.36 10.90 12.80
C LEU A 85 -21.51 11.12 11.81
N PHE A 86 -21.44 10.56 10.60
CA PHE A 86 -22.50 10.68 9.60
C PHE A 86 -23.80 10.00 10.05
N SER A 87 -23.72 8.86 10.75
CA SER A 87 -24.90 8.19 11.30
C SER A 87 -25.58 8.94 12.45
N LYS A 88 -24.93 9.92 13.08
CA LYS A 88 -25.52 10.73 14.16
C LYS A 88 -26.27 11.96 13.63
N LYS A 89 -26.01 12.35 12.38
CA LYS A 89 -26.62 13.51 11.72
C LYS A 89 -27.86 13.16 10.88
N GLY A 90 -28.20 11.88 10.74
CA GLY A 90 -29.39 11.40 10.05
C GLY A 90 -30.44 10.85 11.01
#